data_AF-A0A8H4R8W0-F1
#
_entry.id   AF-A0A8H4R8W0-F1
#
_cell.length_a   1.000
_cell.length_b   1.000
_cell.length_c   1.000
_cell.angle_alpha   90.00
_cell.angle_beta   90.00
_cell.angle_gamma   90.00
#
_symmetry.space_group_name_H-M   'P 1'
#
loop_
_entity.id
_entity.type
_entity.pdbx_description
1 polymer ?
#
loop_
_entity_poly.entity_id
_entity_poly.type
_entity_poly.pdbx_seq_one_letter_code
_entity_poly.pdbx_strand_id
1 'polypeptide(L)'
;MNRKTVGSREKTPSPPITESQIDTNRWRMRDIDGRLTWHYLEDDEETNKWPQSYADKWYLGLPTGLPKLSKPKTPTEAAKNGLTFFSYLQLPFGSWGSEFGDPMFLLPGIVITWYCKITKTPIPLSHAIAIKNYMFARANPSDGGWGLYIEAESSILGTALNYAVL
;
A
#
# COMPACT_ATOMS: atom_id res chain seq x y z
N MET A 1 54.20 -2.65 -15.80
CA MET A 1 53.33 -3.10 -16.91
C MET A 1 52.10 -3.77 -16.30
N ASN A 2 50.92 -3.36 -16.73
CA ASN A 2 49.69 -3.27 -15.94
C ASN A 2 49.02 -4.60 -15.56
N ARG A 3 48.60 -4.68 -14.28
CA ARG A 3 47.56 -5.59 -13.79
C ARG A 3 46.25 -5.25 -14.50
N LYS A 4 45.64 -6.22 -15.18
CA LYS A 4 44.30 -6.09 -15.74
C LYS A 4 43.30 -5.90 -14.60
N THR A 5 42.58 -4.78 -14.66
CA THR A 5 41.48 -4.39 -13.80
C THR A 5 40.32 -5.37 -13.91
N VAL A 6 39.82 -5.83 -12.76
CA VAL A 6 38.58 -6.58 -12.60
C VAL A 6 37.43 -5.71 -13.12
N GLY A 7 36.70 -6.24 -14.10
CA GLY A 7 35.51 -5.60 -14.67
C GLY A 7 34.46 -5.32 -13.61
N SER A 8 33.88 -4.13 -13.66
CA SER A 8 32.67 -3.73 -12.95
C SER A 8 31.56 -4.74 -13.23
N ARG A 9 31.03 -5.39 -12.19
CA ARG A 9 29.79 -6.16 -12.28
C ARG A 9 28.67 -5.19 -12.67
N GLU A 10 28.16 -5.34 -13.88
CA GLU A 10 26.87 -4.76 -14.26
C GLU A 10 25.81 -5.25 -13.26
N LYS A 11 25.07 -4.31 -12.65
CA LYS A 11 23.92 -4.63 -11.80
C LYS A 11 22.88 -5.28 -12.70
N THR A 12 22.70 -6.59 -12.58
CA THR A 12 21.60 -7.30 -13.22
C THR A 12 20.28 -6.68 -12.75
N PRO A 13 19.35 -6.30 -13.65
CA PRO A 13 18.05 -5.81 -13.22
C PRO A 13 17.32 -6.90 -12.44
N SER A 14 16.68 -6.50 -11.34
CA SER A 14 15.85 -7.36 -10.50
C SER A 14 14.83 -8.10 -11.37
N PRO A 15 14.57 -9.41 -11.14
CA PRO A 15 13.59 -10.14 -11.92
C PRO A 15 12.20 -9.47 -11.83
N PRO A 16 11.37 -9.58 -12.89
CA PRO A 16 10.05 -8.96 -12.92
C PRO A 16 9.18 -9.47 -11.76
N ILE A 17 8.47 -8.54 -11.13
CA ILE A 17 7.57 -8.80 -10.00
C ILE A 17 6.54 -9.86 -10.43
N THR A 18 6.44 -10.97 -9.70
CA THR A 18 5.31 -11.91 -9.83
C THR A 18 4.29 -11.68 -8.72
N GLU A 19 3.03 -12.12 -8.92
CA GLU A 19 1.90 -11.88 -8.00
C GLU A 19 2.17 -12.34 -6.55
N SER A 20 3.01 -13.35 -6.35
CA SER A 20 3.41 -13.86 -5.03
C SER A 20 4.65 -13.16 -4.42
N GLN A 21 5.15 -12.09 -5.05
CA GLN A 21 6.45 -11.48 -4.74
C GLN A 21 6.41 -9.97 -4.45
N ILE A 22 5.25 -9.34 -4.33
CA ILE A 22 5.24 -7.94 -3.84
C ILE A 22 5.75 -7.92 -2.41
N ASP A 23 6.92 -7.33 -2.23
CA ASP A 23 7.49 -7.07 -0.93
C ASP A 23 6.87 -5.80 -0.36
N THR A 24 6.05 -5.96 0.67
CA THR A 24 5.38 -4.84 1.34
C THR A 24 6.39 -3.86 1.95
N ASN A 25 7.63 -4.27 2.22
CA ASN A 25 8.69 -3.40 2.72
C ASN A 25 9.21 -2.39 1.67
N ARG A 26 8.79 -2.51 0.41
CA ARG A 26 9.18 -1.59 -0.69
C ARG A 26 8.20 -0.45 -0.93
N TRP A 27 7.04 -0.47 -0.30
CA TRP A 27 6.08 0.63 -0.39
C TRP A 27 6.47 1.81 0.49
N ARG A 28 6.29 3.02 -0.05
CA ARG A 28 6.46 4.30 0.64
C ARG A 28 5.29 5.23 0.41
N MET A 29 4.78 5.82 1.48
CA MET A 29 3.86 6.93 1.41
C MET A 29 4.66 8.23 1.26
N ARG A 30 4.37 8.97 0.19
CA ARG A 30 4.85 10.35 0.03
C ARG A 30 3.74 11.30 0.41
N ASP A 31 4.08 12.23 1.29
CA ASP A 31 3.26 13.38 1.68
C ASP A 31 3.91 14.65 1.13
N ILE A 32 3.18 15.35 0.26
CA ILE A 32 3.55 16.69 -0.22
C ILE A 32 2.36 17.59 0.03
N ASP A 33 2.48 18.49 1.00
CA ASP A 33 1.44 19.45 1.38
C ASP A 33 0.06 18.80 1.64
N GLY A 34 0.05 17.61 2.25
CA GLY A 34 -1.16 16.83 2.54
C GLY A 34 -1.61 15.89 1.42
N ARG A 35 -0.96 15.93 0.25
CA ARG A 35 -1.23 14.98 -0.85
C ARG A 35 -0.49 13.67 -0.60
N LEU A 36 -1.26 12.61 -0.35
CA LEU A 36 -0.73 11.26 -0.12
C LEU A 36 -0.66 10.45 -1.41
N THR A 37 0.50 9.87 -1.69
CA THR A 37 0.70 8.94 -2.83
C THR A 37 1.57 7.77 -2.40
N TRP A 38 1.21 6.56 -2.83
CA TRP A 38 1.99 5.35 -2.58
C TRP A 38 2.96 5.08 -3.73
N HIS A 39 4.21 4.76 -3.39
CA HIS A 39 5.29 4.48 -4.34
C HIS A 39 5.89 3.13 -4.01
N TYR A 40 6.02 2.26 -5.01
CA TYR A 40 6.73 0.98 -4.87
C TYR A 40 8.16 1.15 -5.37
N LEU A 41 9.15 0.87 -4.52
CA LEU A 41 10.57 1.01 -4.85
C LEU A 41 11.14 -0.31 -5.39
N GLU A 42 11.42 -0.35 -6.70
CA GLU A 42 11.96 -1.54 -7.37
C GLU A 42 13.46 -1.74 -7.07
N ASP A 43 14.20 -0.65 -6.85
CA ASP A 43 15.63 -0.66 -6.62
C ASP A 43 16.01 -0.70 -5.14
N ASP A 44 16.94 -1.58 -4.79
CA ASP A 44 17.51 -1.67 -3.44
C ASP A 44 18.23 -0.38 -3.03
N GLU A 45 18.84 0.31 -4.00
CA GLU A 45 19.53 1.58 -3.76
C GLU A 45 18.54 2.69 -3.35
N GLU A 46 17.38 2.76 -4.00
CA GLU A 46 16.32 3.70 -3.63
C GLU A 46 15.70 3.34 -2.27
N THR A 47 15.51 2.06 -2.01
CA THR A 47 15.00 1.55 -0.74
C THR A 47 15.89 1.95 0.44
N ASN A 48 17.22 1.96 0.23
CA ASN A 48 18.20 2.43 1.22
C ASN A 48 18.20 3.96 1.37
N LYS A 49 17.97 4.71 0.29
CA LYS A 49 17.89 6.19 0.33
C LYS A 49 16.61 6.68 0.99
N TRP A 50 15.52 5.93 0.87
CA TRP A 50 14.21 6.25 1.44
C TRP A 50 13.74 5.10 2.34
N PRO A 51 14.12 5.10 3.64
CA PRO A 51 13.66 4.06 4.57
C PRO A 51 12.17 4.23 4.93
N GLN A 52 11.51 3.13 5.32
CA GLN A 52 10.12 3.18 5.78
C GLN A 52 10.01 3.92 7.12
N SER A 53 9.09 4.88 7.16
CA SER A 53 8.65 5.53 8.39
C SER A 53 7.81 4.58 9.26
N TYR A 54 7.53 4.99 10.51
CA TYR A 54 6.59 4.28 11.36
C TYR A 54 5.17 4.29 10.78
N ALA A 55 4.79 5.41 10.15
CA ALA A 55 3.52 5.55 9.45
C ALA A 55 3.40 4.55 8.29
N ASP A 56 4.41 4.43 7.42
CA ASP A 56 4.43 3.46 6.32
C ASP A 56 4.15 2.05 6.85
N LYS A 57 4.90 1.65 7.89
CA LYS A 57 4.77 0.31 8.49
C LYS A 57 3.37 0.10 9.07
N TRP A 58 2.84 1.08 9.78
CA TRP A 58 1.51 1.01 10.37
C TRP A 58 0.41 0.80 9.31
N TYR A 59 0.39 1.63 8.27
CA TYR A 59 -0.63 1.55 7.23
C TYR A 59 -0.50 0.29 6.34
N LEU A 60 0.70 -0.29 6.26
CA LEU A 60 0.94 -1.55 5.55
C LEU A 60 0.72 -2.79 6.42
N GLY A 61 0.34 -2.63 7.70
CA GLY A 61 0.18 -3.75 8.64
C GLY A 61 1.50 -4.42 9.04
N LEU A 62 2.64 -3.72 8.86
CA LEU A 62 3.96 -4.20 9.23
C LEU A 62 4.28 -3.89 10.70
N PRO A 63 5.15 -4.68 11.36
CA PRO A 63 5.62 -4.38 12.69
C PRO A 63 6.34 -3.02 12.75
N THR A 64 5.79 -2.07 13.49
CA THR A 64 6.35 -0.71 13.59
C THR A 64 7.68 -0.66 14.34
N GLY A 65 7.93 -1.62 15.24
CA GLY A 65 9.12 -1.64 16.11
C GLY A 65 9.10 -0.56 17.19
N LEU A 66 7.95 0.08 17.44
CA LEU A 66 7.80 1.07 18.50
C LEU A 66 7.90 0.41 19.89
N PRO A 67 8.40 1.15 20.90
CA PRO A 67 8.51 0.63 22.26
C PRO A 67 7.15 0.27 22.83
N LYS A 68 7.08 -0.86 23.54
CA LYS A 68 5.87 -1.25 24.28
C LYS A 68 5.68 -0.29 25.46
N LEU A 69 4.54 0.41 25.46
CA LEU A 69 4.14 1.28 26.58
C LEU A 69 3.59 0.45 27.74
N SER A 70 3.74 0.95 28.97
CA SER A 70 3.17 0.31 30.16
C SER A 70 1.64 0.26 30.09
N LYS A 71 1.04 -0.85 30.53
CA LYS A 71 -0.42 -0.99 30.58
C LYS A 71 -1.03 0.13 31.43
N PRO A 72 -1.92 0.97 30.87
CA PRO A 72 -2.51 2.08 31.60
C PRO A 72 -3.48 1.56 32.67
N LYS A 73 -3.50 2.22 33.83
CA LYS A 73 -4.42 1.94 34.94
C LYS A 73 -5.51 3.01 35.07
N THR A 74 -5.31 4.18 34.44
CA THR A 74 -6.26 5.30 34.47
C THR A 74 -6.62 5.76 33.05
N PRO A 75 -7.79 6.38 32.85
CA PRO A 75 -8.17 6.95 31.55
C PRO A 75 -7.14 7.96 31.02
N THR A 76 -6.55 8.78 31.90
CA THR A 76 -5.52 9.76 31.54
C THR A 76 -4.23 9.08 31.05
N GLU A 77 -3.81 7.98 31.67
CA GLU A 77 -2.67 7.19 31.19
C GLU A 77 -2.97 6.54 29.83
N ALA A 78 -4.20 6.05 29.62
CA ALA A 78 -4.61 5.49 28.34
C ALA A 78 -4.57 6.56 27.23
N ALA A 79 -5.09 7.76 27.51
CA ALA A 79 -5.04 8.90 26.59
C ALA A 79 -3.60 9.31 26.26
N LYS A 80 -2.72 9.39 27.28
CA LYS A 80 -1.28 9.68 27.09
C LYS A 80 -0.60 8.62 26.22
N ASN A 81 -0.88 7.34 26.45
CA ASN A 81 -0.33 6.27 25.65
C ASN A 81 -0.83 6.34 24.20
N GLY A 82 -2.13 6.61 24.01
CA GLY A 82 -2.73 6.80 22.67
C GLY A 82 -2.07 7.96 21.93
N LEU A 83 -1.97 9.13 22.55
CA LEU A 83 -1.31 10.30 21.94
C LEU A 83 0.17 10.05 21.64
N THR A 84 0.88 9.37 22.54
CA THR A 84 2.28 8.99 22.32
C THR A 84 2.41 8.04 21.13
N PHE A 85 1.49 7.11 20.94
CA PHE A 85 1.49 6.24 19.77
C PHE A 85 1.16 7.02 18.48
N PHE A 86 0.11 7.84 18.50
CA PHE A 86 -0.33 8.62 17.35
C PHE A 86 0.69 9.67 16.90
N SER A 87 1.51 10.21 17.80
CA SER A 87 2.57 11.16 17.42
C SER A 87 3.64 10.52 16.52
N TYR A 88 3.91 9.22 16.66
CA TYR A 88 4.81 8.49 15.75
C TYR A 88 4.23 8.31 14.34
N LEU A 89 2.91 8.43 14.19
CA LEU A 89 2.21 8.24 12.91
C LEU A 89 1.97 9.56 12.17
N GLN A 90 2.35 10.70 12.75
CA GLN A 90 2.19 12.00 12.10
C GLN A 90 3.07 12.08 10.85
N LEU A 91 2.47 12.48 9.73
CA LEU A 91 3.15 12.62 8.44
C LEU A 91 3.93 13.94 8.36
N PRO A 92 4.89 14.09 7.42
CA PRO A 92 5.73 15.29 7.31
C PRO A 92 4.98 16.63 7.25
N PHE A 93 3.79 16.68 6.63
CA PHE A 93 2.97 17.90 6.60
C PHE A 93 2.29 18.22 7.94
N GLY A 94 2.30 17.27 8.88
CA GLY A 94 1.62 17.38 10.18
C GLY A 94 0.23 16.74 10.21
N SER A 95 -0.21 16.14 9.10
CA SER A 95 -1.46 15.40 9.00
C SER A 95 -1.31 13.93 9.44
N TRP A 96 -2.42 13.20 9.50
CA TRP A 96 -2.43 11.75 9.67
C TRP A 96 -3.07 11.11 8.44
N GLY A 97 -2.43 10.06 7.95
CA GLY A 97 -3.03 9.22 6.91
C GLY A 97 -4.25 8.48 7.47
N SER A 98 -5.18 8.16 6.57
CA SER A 98 -6.34 7.35 6.88
C SER A 98 -6.63 6.46 5.68
N GLU A 99 -6.94 5.19 5.95
CA GLU A 99 -7.59 4.36 4.95
C GLU A 99 -9.03 4.88 4.84
N PHE A 100 -9.31 5.50 3.71
CA PHE A 100 -10.62 6.07 3.38
C PHE A 100 -11.21 5.33 2.18
N GLY A 101 -11.12 4.00 2.23
CA GLY A 101 -11.86 3.12 1.36
C GLY A 101 -13.21 2.80 1.98
N ASP A 102 -14.15 2.39 1.13
CA ASP A 102 -15.39 1.69 1.51
C ASP A 102 -16.19 1.38 0.23
N PRO A 103 -16.44 2.34 -0.67
CA PRO A 103 -17.29 2.09 -1.82
C PRO A 103 -16.60 1.19 -2.85
N MET A 104 -17.18 0.02 -3.06
CA MET A 104 -16.62 -1.04 -3.93
C MET A 104 -16.89 -0.79 -5.43
N PHE A 105 -17.36 0.40 -5.80
CA PHE A 105 -17.60 0.81 -7.19
C PHE A 105 -16.66 1.91 -7.69
N LEU A 106 -15.89 2.56 -6.81
CA LEU A 106 -14.97 3.64 -7.20
C LEU A 106 -13.74 3.11 -7.94
N LEU A 107 -13.09 2.09 -7.36
CA LEU A 107 -11.88 1.52 -7.95
C LEU A 107 -12.13 0.88 -9.33
N PRO A 108 -13.23 0.13 -9.56
CA PRO A 108 -13.61 -0.31 -10.89
C PRO A 108 -13.71 0.80 -11.93
N GLY A 109 -14.33 1.94 -11.59
CA GLY A 109 -14.44 3.07 -12.50
C GLY A 109 -13.07 3.63 -12.92
N ILE A 110 -12.12 3.70 -11.98
CA ILE A 110 -10.75 4.15 -12.24
C ILE A 110 -10.01 3.14 -13.13
N VAL A 111 -10.06 1.85 -12.79
CA VAL A 111 -9.36 0.80 -13.53
C VAL A 111 -9.89 0.68 -14.95
N ILE A 112 -11.20 0.70 -15.16
CA ILE A 112 -11.82 0.67 -16.50
C ILE A 112 -11.36 1.90 -17.30
N THR A 113 -11.35 3.09 -16.69
CA THR A 113 -10.89 4.32 -17.36
C THR A 113 -9.42 4.22 -17.78
N TRP A 114 -8.56 3.65 -16.93
CA TRP A 114 -7.16 3.39 -17.24
C TRP A 114 -6.99 2.31 -18.34
N TYR A 115 -7.75 1.22 -18.25
CA TYR A 115 -7.68 0.09 -19.18
C TYR A 115 -8.21 0.42 -20.58
N CYS A 116 -9.33 1.15 -20.68
CA CYS A 116 -9.95 1.56 -21.95
C CYS A 116 -9.07 2.52 -22.78
N LYS A 117 -7.82 2.77 -22.38
CA LYS A 117 -6.79 3.49 -23.13
C LYS A 117 -7.20 4.91 -23.57
N ILE A 118 -8.20 5.51 -22.93
CA ILE A 118 -8.53 6.93 -23.14
C ILE A 118 -7.30 7.79 -22.83
N THR A 119 -6.48 7.38 -21.85
CA THR A 119 -5.29 8.11 -21.40
C THR A 119 -3.95 7.51 -21.83
N LYS A 120 -3.92 6.30 -22.41
CA LYS A 120 -2.70 5.52 -22.74
C LYS A 120 -1.73 5.27 -21.57
N THR A 121 -2.13 5.51 -20.32
CA THR A 121 -1.28 5.32 -19.15
C THR A 121 -1.31 3.86 -18.70
N PRO A 122 -0.19 3.13 -18.70
CA PRO A 122 -0.14 1.77 -18.16
C PRO A 122 -0.31 1.78 -16.64
N ILE A 123 -1.05 0.81 -16.11
CA ILE A 123 -1.11 0.55 -14.67
C ILE A 123 0.22 -0.07 -14.26
N PRO A 124 0.99 0.51 -13.32
CA PRO A 124 2.21 -0.12 -12.83
C PRO A 124 1.88 -1.52 -12.27
N LEU A 125 2.72 -2.50 -12.59
CA LEU A 125 2.48 -3.89 -12.17
C LEU A 125 2.32 -4.02 -10.64
N SER A 126 3.10 -3.24 -9.88
CA SER A 126 3.00 -3.17 -8.42
C SER A 126 1.59 -2.77 -7.95
N HIS A 127 0.97 -1.80 -8.62
CA HIS A 127 -0.36 -1.32 -8.29
C HIS A 127 -1.44 -2.31 -8.75
N ALA A 128 -1.28 -2.92 -9.92
CA ALA A 128 -2.21 -3.92 -10.43
C ALA A 128 -2.32 -5.12 -9.47
N ILE A 129 -1.18 -5.64 -8.99
CA ILE A 129 -1.15 -6.73 -8.00
C ILE A 129 -1.76 -6.29 -6.66
N ALA A 130 -1.45 -5.08 -6.18
CA ALA A 130 -2.04 -4.56 -4.94
C ALA A 130 -3.58 -4.42 -5.05
N ILE A 131 -4.08 -3.92 -6.18
CA ILE A 131 -5.51 -3.83 -6.51
C ILE A 131 -6.13 -5.23 -6.52
N LYS A 132 -5.51 -6.19 -7.21
CA LYS A 132 -5.96 -7.59 -7.27
C LYS A 132 -6.07 -8.18 -5.86
N ASN A 133 -5.03 -8.04 -5.04
CA ASN A 133 -5.00 -8.55 -3.67
C ASN A 133 -6.09 -7.92 -2.81
N TYR A 134 -6.32 -6.60 -2.94
CA TYR A 134 -7.41 -5.92 -2.27
C TYR A 134 -8.79 -6.49 -2.67
N MET A 135 -9.02 -6.72 -3.97
CA MET A 135 -10.27 -7.29 -4.46
C MET A 135 -10.54 -8.68 -3.88
N PHE A 136 -9.56 -9.58 -3.92
CA PHE A 136 -9.71 -10.91 -3.32
C PHE A 136 -9.90 -10.87 -1.81
N ALA A 137 -9.23 -9.96 -1.09
CA ALA A 137 -9.40 -9.80 0.35
C ALA A 137 -10.80 -9.30 0.74
N ARG A 138 -11.52 -8.65 -0.18
CA ARG A 138 -12.89 -8.12 0.02
C ARG A 138 -13.99 -9.00 -0.57
N ALA A 139 -13.64 -10.10 -1.23
CA ALA A 139 -14.63 -11.02 -1.77
C ALA A 139 -15.40 -11.70 -0.64
N ASN A 140 -16.70 -11.84 -0.78
CA ASN A 140 -17.53 -12.54 0.20
C ASN A 140 -17.04 -14.00 0.33
N PRO A 141 -16.77 -14.49 1.55
CA PRO A 141 -16.19 -15.82 1.73
C PRO A 141 -17.14 -16.97 1.36
N SER A 142 -18.46 -16.72 1.33
CA SER A 142 -19.48 -17.74 1.07
C SER A 142 -19.81 -17.87 -0.42
N ASP A 143 -19.97 -16.74 -1.12
CA ASP A 143 -20.42 -16.70 -2.52
C ASP A 143 -19.39 -16.12 -3.51
N GLY A 144 -18.30 -15.53 -3.02
CA GLY A 144 -17.25 -14.92 -3.83
C GLY A 144 -17.61 -13.58 -4.48
N GLY A 145 -18.78 -13.02 -4.19
CA GLY A 145 -19.26 -11.76 -4.74
C GLY A 145 -18.80 -10.52 -3.98
N TRP A 146 -19.20 -9.34 -4.47
CA TRP A 146 -18.96 -8.04 -3.83
C TRP A 146 -20.25 -7.22 -3.75
N GLY A 147 -20.40 -6.50 -2.63
CA GLY A 147 -21.48 -5.54 -2.43
C GLY A 147 -21.16 -4.14 -2.97
N LEU A 148 -22.01 -3.15 -2.62
CA LEU A 148 -21.78 -1.73 -2.97
C LEU A 148 -20.68 -1.07 -2.11
N TYR A 149 -20.45 -1.61 -0.92
CA TYR A 149 -19.47 -1.17 0.05
C TYR A 149 -18.94 -2.40 0.81
N ILE A 150 -17.89 -2.27 1.64
CA ILE A 150 -17.12 -3.44 2.12
C ILE A 150 -17.90 -4.40 3.04
N GLU A 151 -18.95 -3.92 3.69
CA GLU A 151 -19.81 -4.69 4.59
C GLU A 151 -21.15 -5.10 3.97
N ALA A 152 -21.40 -4.74 2.71
CA ALA A 152 -22.65 -5.04 2.03
C ALA A 152 -22.71 -6.50 1.55
N GLU A 153 -23.93 -7.04 1.47
CA GLU A 153 -24.18 -8.30 0.77
C GLU A 153 -23.81 -8.21 -0.71
N SER A 154 -23.46 -9.36 -1.29
CA SER A 154 -23.12 -9.48 -2.70
C SER A 154 -24.25 -8.97 -3.59
N SER A 155 -23.91 -8.07 -4.51
CA SER A 155 -24.86 -7.46 -5.45
C SER A 155 -24.40 -7.69 -6.87
N ILE A 156 -25.33 -7.61 -7.84
CA ILE A 156 -24.98 -7.74 -9.27
C ILE A 156 -24.02 -6.62 -9.67
N LEU A 157 -24.29 -5.38 -9.26
CA LEU A 157 -23.45 -4.23 -9.60
C LEU A 157 -22.05 -4.37 -9.01
N GLY A 158 -21.95 -4.63 -7.70
CA GLY A 158 -20.67 -4.80 -7.01
C GLY A 158 -19.88 -5.98 -7.60
N THR A 159 -20.53 -7.13 -7.78
CA THR A 159 -19.86 -8.32 -8.33
C THR A 159 -19.41 -8.11 -9.76
N ALA A 160 -20.26 -7.59 -10.65
CA ALA A 160 -19.91 -7.40 -12.06
C ALA A 160 -18.77 -6.39 -12.23
N LEU A 161 -18.80 -5.27 -11.49
CA LEU A 161 -17.76 -4.25 -11.58
C LEU A 161 -16.42 -4.75 -11.05
N ASN A 162 -16.40 -5.39 -9.88
CA ASN A 162 -15.16 -5.89 -9.29
C ASN A 162 -14.61 -7.11 -10.05
N TYR A 163 -15.48 -7.96 -10.62
CA TYR A 163 -15.06 -9.03 -11.52
C TYR A 163 -14.38 -8.49 -12.79
N ALA A 164 -14.90 -7.41 -13.39
CA ALA A 164 -14.31 -6.82 -14.59
C ALA A 164 -12.92 -6.16 -14.35
N VAL A 165 -12.55 -5.91 -13.10
CA VAL A 165 -11.23 -5.38 -12.72
C VAL A 165 -10.16 -6.48 -12.70
N LEU A 166 -10.57 -7.72 -12.39
CA LEU A 166 -9.69 -8.89 -12.27
C LEU A 166 -9.35 -9.50 -13.63
#